data_AF-X6GV57-F1
#
_entry.id   AF-X6GV57-F1
#
_cell.length_a   1.000
_cell.length_b   1.000
_cell.length_c   1.000
_cell.angle_alpha   90.00
_cell.angle_beta   90.00
_cell.angle_gamma   90.00
#
_symmetry.space_group_name_H-M   'P 1'
#
loop_
_entity.id
_entity.type
_entity.pdbx_description
1 polymer ?
#
loop_
_entity_poly.entity_id
_entity_poly.type
_entity_poly.pdbx_seq_one_letter_code
_entity_poly.pdbx_strand_id
1 'polypeptide(L)'
;MFGLRLKCLTVAASSLCAMPSFAAESSYVYCDNGLRCFKAPCPSNSALDLATGTIIKGVSIDPSGLPRADKAITDLSDALYAGKIVVRGSIEQRTQSITGKEYNLPWLVATRIVRTAKDSERKHCSSR
;
A
#
# COMPACT_ATOMS: atom_id res chain seq x y z
N MET A 1 -26.06 -67.34 4.37
CA MET A 1 -24.82 -66.67 3.91
C MET A 1 -25.21 -65.27 3.45
N PHE A 2 -25.02 -64.25 4.29
CA PHE A 2 -25.39 -62.86 3.98
C PHE A 2 -24.21 -62.14 3.33
N GLY A 3 -24.26 -61.93 2.01
CA GLY A 3 -23.27 -61.17 1.26
C GLY A 3 -23.65 -59.69 1.17
N LEU A 4 -23.21 -58.89 2.13
CA LEU A 4 -23.43 -57.45 2.18
C LEU A 4 -22.53 -56.75 1.14
N ARG A 5 -23.10 -56.28 0.02
CA ARG A 5 -22.36 -55.52 -1.00
C ARG A 5 -22.14 -54.07 -0.53
N LEU A 6 -20.96 -53.79 -0.02
CA LEU A 6 -20.53 -52.45 0.40
C LEU A 6 -20.14 -51.63 -0.84
N LYS A 7 -20.99 -50.67 -1.26
CA LYS A 7 -20.65 -49.67 -2.27
C LYS A 7 -19.80 -48.58 -1.62
N CYS A 8 -18.50 -48.57 -1.92
CA CYS A 8 -17.57 -47.54 -1.46
C CYS A 8 -17.76 -46.28 -2.32
N LEU A 9 -18.45 -45.26 -1.79
CA LEU A 9 -18.46 -43.92 -2.39
C LEU A 9 -17.18 -43.19 -1.95
N THR A 10 -16.24 -43.05 -2.87
CA THR A 10 -15.05 -42.19 -2.68
C THR A 10 -15.45 -40.73 -2.94
N VAL A 11 -15.71 -39.98 -1.87
CA VAL A 11 -15.79 -38.52 -1.93
C VAL A 11 -14.36 -37.97 -1.98
N ALA A 12 -13.94 -37.51 -3.17
CA ALA A 12 -12.68 -36.79 -3.34
C ALA A 12 -12.85 -35.37 -2.77
N ALA A 13 -12.37 -35.15 -1.54
CA ALA A 13 -12.28 -33.83 -0.94
C ALA A 13 -11.10 -33.07 -1.58
N SER A 14 -11.38 -32.24 -2.59
CA SER A 14 -10.41 -31.29 -3.13
C SER A 14 -10.16 -30.19 -2.09
N SER A 15 -9.02 -30.25 -1.42
CA SER A 15 -8.57 -29.22 -0.48
C SER A 15 -8.19 -27.96 -1.26
N LEU A 16 -9.01 -26.92 -1.16
CA LEU A 16 -8.69 -25.59 -1.69
C LEU A 16 -7.68 -24.95 -0.72
N CYS A 17 -6.39 -25.04 -1.05
CA CYS A 17 -5.38 -24.23 -0.37
C CYS A 17 -5.66 -22.75 -0.65
N ALA A 18 -6.30 -22.06 0.28
CA ALA A 18 -6.36 -20.61 0.30
C ALA A 18 -4.94 -20.10 0.58
N MET A 19 -4.20 -19.73 -0.47
CA MET A 19 -2.92 -19.05 -0.28
C MET A 19 -3.19 -17.65 0.28
N PRO A 20 -2.50 -17.22 1.34
CA PRO A 20 -2.60 -15.85 1.81
C PRO A 20 -2.10 -14.91 0.70
N SER A 21 -2.96 -13.99 0.27
CA SER A 21 -2.59 -12.94 -0.68
C SER A 21 -1.67 -11.95 0.04
N PHE A 22 -0.36 -12.16 -0.04
CA PHE A 22 0.60 -11.15 0.37
C PHE A 22 0.39 -9.91 -0.51
N ALA A 23 0.20 -8.74 0.11
CA ALA A 23 0.16 -7.49 -0.63
C ALA A 23 1.46 -7.35 -1.41
N ALA A 24 1.36 -7.27 -2.74
CA ALA A 24 2.54 -7.25 -3.59
C ALA A 24 3.37 -5.99 -3.31
N GLU A 25 4.66 -6.19 -3.05
CA GLU A 25 5.58 -5.05 -2.98
C GLU A 25 5.75 -4.42 -4.37
N SER A 26 5.79 -3.09 -4.41
CA SER A 26 6.19 -2.31 -5.59
C SER A 26 7.04 -1.11 -5.16
N SER A 27 7.44 -0.31 -6.14
CA SER A 27 8.10 0.98 -5.95
C SER A 27 7.13 2.10 -6.24
N TYR A 28 7.03 3.05 -5.32
CA TYR A 28 6.05 4.11 -5.34
C TYR A 28 6.72 5.49 -5.25
N VAL A 29 6.12 6.47 -5.91
CA VAL A 29 6.35 7.89 -5.60
C VAL A 29 5.16 8.37 -4.80
N TYR A 30 5.40 8.70 -3.53
CA TYR A 30 4.39 9.25 -2.65
C TYR A 30 4.35 10.77 -2.80
N CYS A 31 3.18 11.32 -3.08
CA CYS A 31 2.94 12.75 -3.14
C CYS A 31 2.04 13.15 -1.97
N ASP A 32 2.49 14.17 -1.27
CA ASP A 32 1.66 15.00 -0.42
C ASP A 32 1.72 16.42 -1.00
N ASN A 33 0.55 16.95 -1.35
CA ASN A 33 0.43 18.26 -1.99
C ASN A 33 0.46 19.42 -0.95
N GLY A 34 0.65 19.13 0.34
CA GLY A 34 0.73 20.12 1.42
C GLY A 34 -0.59 20.83 1.75
N LEU A 35 -1.69 20.48 1.05
CA LEU A 35 -3.01 21.02 1.31
C LEU A 35 -3.52 20.49 2.66
N ARG A 36 -3.67 21.42 3.61
CA ARG A 36 -4.26 21.13 4.91
C ARG A 36 -5.61 20.46 4.73
N CYS A 37 -5.77 19.32 5.38
CA CYS A 37 -7.01 18.54 5.34
C CYS A 37 -8.12 19.29 6.07
N PHE A 38 -9.08 19.85 5.33
CA PHE A 38 -10.23 20.52 5.92
C PHE A 38 -11.31 19.52 6.35
N LYS A 39 -11.44 18.40 5.63
CA LYS A 39 -12.37 17.32 5.91
C LYS A 39 -11.76 15.98 5.53
N ALA A 40 -11.81 15.02 6.44
CA ALA A 40 -11.35 13.67 6.19
C ALA A 40 -12.35 12.85 5.34
N PRO A 41 -11.88 11.85 4.57
CA PRO A 41 -10.47 11.51 4.32
C PRO A 41 -9.79 12.55 3.43
N CYS A 42 -8.51 12.84 3.72
CA CYS A 42 -7.76 13.90 3.05
C CYS A 42 -7.40 13.47 1.62
N PRO A 43 -7.95 14.10 0.57
CA PRO A 43 -7.68 13.69 -0.81
C PRO A 43 -6.29 14.13 -1.31
N SER A 44 -5.57 14.92 -0.50
CA SER A 44 -4.32 15.59 -0.87
C SER A 44 -3.14 14.64 -1.09
N ASN A 45 -3.26 13.37 -0.69
CA ASN A 45 -2.17 12.41 -0.75
C ASN A 45 -2.42 11.36 -1.84
N SER A 46 -1.36 10.99 -2.55
CA SER A 46 -1.44 9.92 -3.55
C SER A 46 -0.12 9.17 -3.71
N ALA A 47 -0.18 7.95 -4.22
CA ALA A 47 1.00 7.18 -4.57
C ALA A 47 0.93 6.76 -6.04
N LEU A 48 1.95 7.11 -6.83
CA LEU A 48 2.17 6.52 -8.15
C LEU A 48 2.92 5.22 -8.00
N ASP A 49 2.32 4.12 -8.43
CA ASP A 49 3.00 2.85 -8.61
C ASP A 49 3.85 2.89 -9.89
N LEU A 50 5.16 2.76 -9.75
CA LEU A 50 6.09 2.81 -10.88
C LEU A 50 6.05 1.54 -11.75
N ALA A 51 5.53 0.43 -11.23
CA ALA A 51 5.40 -0.80 -12.01
C ALA A 51 4.21 -0.73 -12.98
N THR A 52 3.09 -0.16 -12.53
CA THR A 52 1.84 -0.12 -13.31
C THR A 52 1.53 1.26 -13.91
N GLY A 53 2.16 2.33 -13.42
CA GLY A 53 1.84 3.70 -13.77
C GLY A 53 0.55 4.23 -13.12
N THR A 54 -0.06 3.46 -12.21
CA THR A 54 -1.33 3.80 -11.58
C THR A 54 -1.15 4.80 -10.45
N ILE A 55 -1.99 5.83 -10.40
CA ILE A 55 -2.04 6.77 -9.27
C ILE A 55 -3.16 6.36 -8.31
N ILE A 56 -2.77 5.98 -7.10
CA ILE A 56 -3.69 5.63 -6.01
C ILE A 56 -3.93 6.90 -5.18
N LYS A 57 -5.18 7.32 -5.03
CA LYS A 57 -5.56 8.55 -4.29
C LYS A 57 -5.92 8.25 -2.84
N GLY A 58 -5.78 9.25 -1.96
CA GLY A 58 -6.13 9.15 -0.55
C GLY A 58 -5.22 8.19 0.23
N VAL A 59 -3.97 8.03 -0.22
CA VAL A 59 -3.00 7.11 0.39
C VAL A 59 -2.32 7.79 1.57
N SER A 60 -2.29 7.12 2.72
CA SER A 60 -1.41 7.50 3.83
C SER A 60 -0.09 6.73 3.73
N ILE A 61 1.01 7.28 4.24
CA ILE A 61 2.29 6.56 4.29
C ILE A 61 2.62 6.13 5.73
N ASP A 62 3.06 4.89 5.89
CA ASP A 62 3.62 4.35 7.12
C ASP A 62 5.14 4.14 6.96
N PRO A 63 5.97 5.07 7.45
CA PRO A 63 7.42 4.96 7.39
C PRO A 63 8.03 4.12 8.52
N SER A 64 7.22 3.51 9.39
CA SER A 64 7.71 2.81 10.59
C SER A 64 8.66 1.65 10.25
N GLY A 65 8.42 1.00 9.11
CA GLY A 65 9.23 -0.10 8.58
C GLY A 65 10.56 0.30 7.93
N LEU A 66 10.84 1.60 7.78
CA LEU A 66 12.09 2.06 7.17
C LEU A 66 13.30 1.76 8.07
N PRO A 67 14.43 1.30 7.50
CA PRO A 67 15.70 1.19 8.20
C PRO A 67 16.17 2.54 8.77
N ARG A 68 17.00 2.51 9.82
CA ARG A 68 17.49 3.74 10.47
C ARG A 68 18.23 4.68 9.52
N ALA A 69 18.98 4.15 8.55
CA ALA A 69 19.67 4.95 7.54
C ALA A 69 18.67 5.72 6.65
N ASP A 70 17.55 5.09 6.29
CA ASP A 70 16.49 5.69 5.49
C ASP A 70 15.63 6.67 6.30
N LYS A 71 15.42 6.38 7.60
CA LYS A 71 14.73 7.30 8.52
C LYS A 71 15.45 8.64 8.62
N ALA A 72 16.78 8.64 8.65
CA ALA A 72 17.56 9.89 8.65
C ALA A 72 17.34 10.74 7.38
N ILE A 73 16.97 10.13 6.24
CA ILE A 73 16.64 10.84 5.00
C ILE A 73 15.23 11.44 5.08
N THR A 74 14.29 10.70 5.69
CA THR A 74 12.90 11.14 5.91
C THR A 74 12.76 12.21 7.00
N ASP A 75 13.51 12.09 8.09
CA ASP A 75 13.45 13.01 9.24
C ASP A 75 14.14 14.35 8.93
N LEU A 76 15.11 14.36 8.00
CA LEU A 76 15.93 15.53 7.69
C LEU A 76 15.45 16.30 6.46
N SER A 77 14.69 15.67 5.58
CA SER A 77 14.22 16.28 4.35
C SER A 77 12.74 16.00 4.21
N ASP A 78 11.99 17.01 3.79
CA ASP A 78 10.65 16.90 3.21
C ASP A 78 10.68 16.04 1.92
N ALA A 79 11.23 14.83 2.00
CA ALA A 79 11.66 13.95 0.92
C ALA A 79 10.55 12.99 0.53
N LEU A 80 9.82 12.48 1.54
CA LEU A 80 8.51 11.85 1.32
C LEU A 80 7.50 12.87 0.81
N TYR A 81 7.64 14.13 1.18
CA TYR A 81 6.76 15.20 0.73
C TYR A 81 7.11 15.64 -0.71
N ALA A 82 6.09 15.95 -1.51
CA ALA A 82 6.20 16.32 -2.92
C ALA A 82 6.92 15.31 -3.86
N GLY A 83 6.96 14.02 -3.50
CA GLY A 83 7.45 12.95 -4.39
C GLY A 83 8.91 13.07 -4.79
N LYS A 84 9.79 13.49 -3.87
CA LYS A 84 11.22 13.63 -4.16
C LYS A 84 11.95 12.29 -4.14
N ILE A 85 11.39 11.25 -3.53
CA ILE A 85 12.00 9.92 -3.44
C ILE A 85 11.07 8.82 -3.91
N VAL A 86 11.68 7.72 -4.34
CA VAL A 86 11.01 6.46 -4.62
C VAL A 86 11.11 5.57 -3.39
N VAL A 87 9.97 5.09 -2.94
CA VAL A 87 9.84 4.25 -1.76
C VAL A 87 9.40 2.86 -2.19
N ARG A 88 10.06 1.83 -1.68
CA ARG A 88 9.60 0.44 -1.81
C ARG A 88 8.67 0.10 -0.66
N GLY A 89 7.62 -0.65 -0.95
CA GLY A 89 6.63 -1.03 0.04
C GLY A 89 5.43 -1.74 -0.55
N SER A 90 4.39 -1.91 0.24
CA SER A 90 3.10 -2.50 -0.16
C SER A 90 1.95 -1.55 0.14
N ILE A 91 0.86 -1.66 -0.62
CA ILE A 91 -0.39 -0.96 -0.31
C ILE A 91 -1.26 -1.89 0.52
N GLU A 92 -1.57 -1.46 1.74
CA GLU A 92 -2.46 -2.15 2.67
C GLU A 92 -3.74 -1.35 2.89
N GLN A 93 -4.87 -2.05 3.02
CA GLN A 93 -6.14 -1.44 3.39
C GLN A 93 -6.27 -1.45 4.91
N ARG A 94 -6.34 -0.27 5.54
CA ARG A 94 -6.46 -0.15 7.00
C ARG A 94 -7.70 0.62 7.38
N THR A 95 -8.46 0.06 8.31
CA THR A 95 -9.61 0.74 8.91
C THR A 95 -9.14 1.78 9.92
N GLN A 96 -9.58 3.02 9.75
CA GLN A 96 -9.37 4.11 10.68
C GLN A 96 -10.70 4.74 11.09
N SER A 97 -10.84 5.04 12.38
CA SER A 97 -11.93 5.87 12.87
C SER A 97 -11.53 7.35 12.78
N ILE A 98 -12.21 8.11 11.94
CA ILE A 98 -12.00 9.55 11.79
C ILE A 98 -13.31 10.25 12.10
N THR A 99 -13.31 11.15 13.09
CA THR A 99 -14.52 11.86 13.57
C THR A 99 -15.69 10.92 13.94
N GLY A 100 -15.38 9.74 14.49
CA GLY A 100 -16.38 8.75 14.90
C GLY A 100 -16.97 7.90 13.76
N LYS A 101 -16.44 8.01 12.53
CA LYS A 101 -16.80 7.16 11.39
C LYS A 101 -15.62 6.29 10.99
N GLU A 102 -15.88 5.03 10.67
CA GLU A 102 -14.87 4.13 10.14
C GLU A 102 -14.68 4.34 8.64
N TYR A 103 -13.42 4.43 8.22
CA TYR A 103 -13.00 4.51 6.84
C TYR A 103 -11.96 3.44 6.57
N ASN A 104 -12.13 2.66 5.51
CA ASN A 104 -11.07 1.81 5.00
C ASN A 104 -10.24 2.60 3.98
N LEU A 105 -8.99 2.86 4.31
CA LEU A 105 -8.11 3.72 3.53
C LEU A 105 -6.85 2.95 3.09
N PRO A 106 -6.30 3.26 1.91
CA PRO A 106 -5.04 2.69 1.48
C PRO A 106 -3.87 3.31 2.26
N TRP A 107 -2.95 2.46 2.70
CA TRP A 107 -1.71 2.82 3.37
C TRP A 107 -0.52 2.24 2.62
N LEU A 108 0.43 3.09 2.25
CA LEU A 108 1.73 2.67 1.73
C LEU A 108 2.63 2.33 2.91
N VAL A 109 2.87 1.04 3.14
CA VAL A 109 3.79 0.54 4.15
C VAL A 109 5.19 0.53 3.58
N ALA A 110 5.99 1.53 3.96
CA ALA A 110 7.32 1.73 3.41
C ALA A 110 8.35 0.82 4.07
N THR A 111 9.08 0.07 3.25
CA THR A 111 10.13 -0.88 3.67
C THR A 111 11.54 -0.39 3.36
N ARG A 112 11.71 0.47 2.34
CA ARG A 112 13.01 1.07 1.99
C ARG A 112 12.87 2.32 1.12
N ILE A 113 13.83 3.24 1.19
CA ILE A 113 14.04 4.27 0.17
C ILE A 113 14.93 3.71 -0.95
N VAL A 114 14.44 3.72 -2.18
CA VAL A 114 15.16 3.14 -3.33
C VAL A 114 16.13 4.13 -3.92
N ARG A 115 15.68 5.36 -4.20
CA ARG A 115 16.43 6.43 -4.87
C ARG A 115 15.64 7.74 -4.86
N THR A 116 16.26 8.82 -5.32
CA THR A 116 15.55 10.03 -5.72
C THR A 116 14.61 9.76 -6.91
N ALA A 117 13.42 10.36 -6.87
CA ALA A 117 12.45 10.30 -7.95
C ALA A 117 12.90 11.17 -9.13
N LYS A 118 12.58 10.73 -10.35
CA LYS A 118 12.80 11.53 -11.56
C LYS A 118 11.73 12.61 -11.67
N ASP A 119 12.05 13.69 -12.37
CA ASP A 119 11.07 14.76 -12.64
C ASP A 119 9.80 14.23 -13.29
N SER A 120 9.92 13.29 -14.23
CA SER A 120 8.78 12.64 -14.88
C SER A 120 7.87 11.88 -13.91
N GLU A 121 8.45 11.25 -12.88
CA GLU A 121 7.73 10.43 -11.91
C GLU A 121 6.96 11.31 -10.91
N ARG A 122 7.51 12.48 -10.56
CA ARG A 122 6.87 13.44 -9.63
C ARG A 122 5.97 14.48 -10.29
N LYS A 123 5.79 14.46 -11.62
CA LYS A 123 4.91 15.40 -12.35
C LYS A 123 3.50 15.49 -11.78
N HIS A 124 3.00 14.39 -11.23
CA HIS A 124 1.66 14.30 -10.66
C HIS A 124 1.53 14.82 -9.21
N CYS A 125 2.65 15.12 -8.54
CA CYS A 125 2.68 15.60 -7.16
C CYS A 125 2.42 17.10 -7.01
N SER A 126 2.49 17.86 -8.09
CA SER A 126 2.09 19.27 -8.09
C SER A 126 0.58 19.33 -8.32
N SER A 127 -0.18 19.86 -7.34
CA SER A 127 -1.33 20.67 -7.73
C SER A 127 -0.74 21.89 -8.43
N ARG A 128 -1.21 22.20 -9.64
CA ARG A 128 -0.83 23.45 -10.31
C ARG A 128 -1.08 24.67 -9.41
#